data_AF-A0A1Y9TLM5-F1
#
_entry.id   AF-A0A1Y9TLM5-F1
#
_cell.length_a   1.000
_cell.length_b   1.000
_cell.length_c   1.000
_cell.angle_alpha   90.00
_cell.angle_beta   90.00
_cell.angle_gamma   90.00
#
_symmetry.space_group_name_H-M   'P 1'
#
loop_
_entity.id
_entity.type
_entity.pdbx_description
1 polymer ?
#
loop_
_entity_poly.entity_id
_entity_poly.type
_entity_poly.pdbx_seq_one_letter_code
_entity_poly.pdbx_strand_id
1 'polypeptide(L)'
;MNNKLQDSGSVEAMRKFSETYAKRTGTFFCSDLSVTAVVIEGLAKNKEDYGAPLCPCRHYEDKIVEVSAAYWNCPCIPMRERKECHCMLFLIPDSEFSGNSQEIPSKLLLGYSTTD
;
A
#
# COMPACT_ATOMS: atom_id res chain seq x y z
N MET A 1 2.22 9.31 -27.27
CA MET A 1 3.54 8.70 -26.98
C MET A 1 3.36 7.68 -25.88
N ASN A 2 3.82 6.46 -26.14
CA ASN A 2 4.11 5.35 -25.24
C ASN A 2 3.02 4.90 -24.24
N ASN A 3 2.20 3.99 -24.77
CA ASN A 3 1.41 3.00 -24.05
C ASN A 3 2.36 2.14 -23.17
N LYS A 4 2.53 2.53 -21.90
CA LYS A 4 3.39 1.82 -20.95
C LYS A 4 2.62 0.61 -20.38
N LEU A 5 2.48 -0.41 -21.22
CA LEU A 5 2.20 -1.78 -20.79
C LEU A 5 3.43 -2.34 -20.05
N GLN A 6 3.80 -1.79 -18.90
CA GLN A 6 4.83 -2.33 -18.00
C GLN A 6 4.71 -1.72 -16.60
N ASP A 7 3.83 -2.28 -15.75
CA ASP A 7 3.83 -1.98 -14.31
C ASP A 7 3.34 -3.16 -13.43
N SER A 8 3.35 -4.39 -13.97
CA SER A 8 2.86 -5.55 -13.21
C SER A 8 3.81 -6.02 -12.12
N GLY A 9 5.12 -5.78 -12.26
CA GLY A 9 6.14 -6.34 -11.36
C GLY A 9 6.16 -5.71 -9.98
N SER A 10 6.25 -4.38 -9.90
CA SER A 10 6.33 -3.64 -8.64
C SER A 10 5.01 -3.68 -7.88
N VAL A 11 3.89 -3.50 -8.58
CA VAL A 11 2.55 -3.62 -8.01
C VAL A 11 2.30 -5.03 -7.48
N GLU A 12 2.64 -6.08 -8.23
CA GLU A 12 2.49 -7.47 -7.77
C GLU A 12 3.39 -7.78 -6.57
N ALA A 13 4.62 -7.25 -6.54
CA ALA A 13 5.50 -7.38 -5.40
C ALA A 13 4.90 -6.69 -4.15
N MET A 14 4.32 -5.50 -4.33
CA MET A 14 3.67 -4.76 -3.24
C MET A 14 2.37 -5.42 -2.77
N ARG A 15 1.62 -6.04 -3.68
CA ARG A 15 0.45 -6.88 -3.36
C ARG A 15 0.85 -8.03 -2.46
N LYS A 16 1.84 -8.84 -2.89
CA LYS A 16 2.34 -9.99 -2.11
C LYS A 16 2.90 -9.56 -0.76
N PHE A 17 3.64 -8.45 -0.71
CA PHE A 17 4.09 -7.86 0.54
C PHE A 17 2.92 -7.55 1.47
N SER A 18 1.88 -6.89 0.96
CA SER A 18 0.71 -6.47 1.74
C SER A 18 -0.05 -7.68 2.29
N GLU A 19 -0.30 -8.69 1.47
CA GLU A 19 -0.98 -9.94 1.91
C GLU A 19 -0.16 -10.67 2.98
N THR A 20 1.15 -10.81 2.75
CA THR A 20 2.05 -11.46 3.71
C THR A 20 2.10 -10.70 5.02
N TYR A 21 2.18 -9.37 4.96
CA TYR A 21 2.24 -8.54 6.16
C TYR A 21 0.93 -8.58 6.93
N ALA A 22 -0.21 -8.44 6.25
CA ALA A 22 -1.55 -8.54 6.85
C ALA A 22 -1.74 -9.86 7.62
N LYS A 23 -1.41 -10.99 6.98
CA LYS A 23 -1.43 -12.32 7.60
C LYS A 23 -0.53 -12.39 8.83
N ARG A 24 0.71 -11.90 8.72
CA ARG A 24 1.68 -11.92 9.82
C ARG A 24 1.28 -11.06 11.01
N THR A 25 0.62 -9.92 10.79
CA THR A 25 0.23 -8.99 11.86
C THR A 25 -1.18 -9.20 12.38
N GLY A 26 -1.94 -10.15 11.82
CA GLY A 26 -3.34 -10.37 12.19
C GLY A 26 -4.22 -9.15 11.89
N THR A 27 -3.91 -8.44 10.81
CA THR A 27 -4.67 -7.29 10.32
C THR A 27 -5.34 -7.63 9.00
N PHE A 28 -6.36 -6.87 8.64
CA PHE A 28 -7.21 -7.08 7.49
C PHE A 28 -7.20 -5.85 6.59
N PHE A 29 -7.56 -6.07 5.33
CA PHE A 29 -7.76 -5.00 4.36
C PHE A 29 -9.08 -4.26 4.65
N CYS A 30 -9.18 -3.04 4.12
CA CYS A 30 -10.42 -2.27 4.13
C CYS A 30 -11.57 -3.09 3.53
N SER A 31 -12.78 -2.95 4.09
CA SER A 31 -14.00 -3.56 3.56
C SER A 31 -14.28 -3.12 2.12
N ASP A 32 -13.87 -1.90 1.77
CA ASP A 32 -13.74 -1.44 0.39
C ASP A 32 -12.32 -1.72 -0.15
N LEU A 33 -12.20 -2.77 -0.97
CA LEU A 33 -10.93 -3.19 -1.57
C LEU A 33 -10.38 -2.17 -2.58
N SER A 34 -11.17 -1.19 -3.04
CA SER A 34 -10.65 -0.11 -3.90
C SER A 34 -9.62 0.76 -3.15
N VAL A 35 -9.85 1.02 -1.87
CA VAL A 35 -8.92 1.73 -0.99
C VAL A 35 -7.61 0.95 -0.88
N THR A 36 -7.72 -0.36 -0.70
CA THR A 36 -6.56 -1.26 -0.63
C THR A 36 -5.74 -1.24 -1.92
N ALA A 37 -6.42 -1.28 -3.07
CA ALA A 37 -5.78 -1.23 -4.38
C ALA A 37 -4.98 0.06 -4.60
N VAL A 38 -5.61 1.22 -4.40
CA VAL A 38 -4.97 2.54 -4.58
C VAL A 38 -3.74 2.71 -3.68
N VAL A 39 -3.79 2.21 -2.43
CA VAL A 39 -2.64 2.30 -1.53
C VAL A 39 -1.50 1.39 -2.00
N ILE A 40 -1.79 0.16 -2.44
CA ILE A 40 -0.77 -0.76 -2.97
C ILE A 40 -0.09 -0.17 -4.21
N GLU A 41 -0.85 0.44 -5.12
CA GLU A 41 -0.34 1.13 -6.30
C GLU A 41 0.53 2.33 -5.92
N GLY A 42 0.08 3.17 -4.97
CA GLY A 42 0.86 4.30 -4.48
C GLY A 42 2.18 3.88 -3.80
N LEU A 43 2.17 2.79 -3.02
CA LEU A 43 3.37 2.21 -2.41
C LEU A 43 4.34 1.66 -3.47
N ALA A 44 3.81 0.98 -4.48
CA ALA A 44 4.61 0.48 -5.61
C ALA A 44 5.25 1.65 -6.37
N LYS A 45 4.47 2.67 -6.71
CA LYS A 45 4.95 3.88 -7.39
C LYS A 45 6.05 4.58 -6.59
N ASN A 46 5.87 4.80 -5.29
CA ASN A 46 6.91 5.42 -4.46
C ASN A 46 8.18 4.55 -4.38
N LYS A 47 8.04 3.23 -4.38
CA LYS A 47 9.20 2.31 -4.44
C LYS A 47 9.98 2.45 -5.74
N GLU A 48 9.30 2.62 -6.87
CA GLU A 48 9.95 2.85 -8.15
C GLU A 48 10.62 4.23 -8.23
N ASP A 49 9.90 5.28 -7.83
CA ASP A 49 10.35 6.66 -7.95
C ASP A 49 11.47 7.00 -6.95
N TYR A 50 11.43 6.44 -5.74
CA TYR A 50 12.33 6.82 -4.63
C TYR A 50 13.11 5.65 -4.02
N GLY A 51 12.94 4.42 -4.52
CA GLY A 51 13.66 3.22 -4.05
C GLY A 51 13.04 2.53 -2.82
N ALA A 52 12.13 3.18 -2.10
CA ALA A 52 11.44 2.63 -0.94
C ALA A 52 9.94 2.92 -0.97
N PRO A 53 9.09 2.03 -0.41
CA PRO A 53 7.64 2.20 -0.44
C PRO A 53 7.18 3.23 0.59
N LEU A 54 7.52 4.51 0.36
CA LEU A 54 7.07 5.62 1.19
C LEU A 54 5.54 5.65 1.25
N CYS A 55 4.97 5.87 2.43
CA CYS A 55 3.52 5.89 2.63
C CYS A 55 2.83 6.91 1.69
N PRO A 56 1.87 6.51 0.83
CA PRO A 56 1.29 7.39 -0.18
C PRO A 56 0.21 8.32 0.38
N CYS A 57 -0.30 8.07 1.59
CA CYS A 57 -1.39 8.83 2.20
C CYS A 57 -0.88 9.97 3.09
N ARG A 58 0.32 10.49 2.86
CA ARG A 58 0.84 11.67 3.55
C ARG A 58 1.42 12.66 2.57
N HIS A 59 1.38 13.92 2.96
CA HIS A 59 2.16 14.97 2.32
C HIS A 59 3.56 15.02 2.91
N TYR A 60 4.56 15.27 2.07
CA TYR A 60 5.96 15.40 2.45
C TYR A 60 6.55 16.61 1.74
N GLU A 61 7.31 17.42 2.46
CA GLU A 61 8.07 18.54 1.88
C GLU A 61 9.20 18.00 0.98
N ASP A 62 9.94 17.00 1.46
CA ASP A 62 10.99 16.32 0.71
C ASP A 62 10.89 14.80 0.89
N LYS A 63 10.47 14.11 -0.17
CA LYS A 63 10.31 12.65 -0.16
C LYS A 63 11.63 11.89 -0.08
N ILE A 64 12.73 12.45 -0.60
CA ILE A 64 14.04 11.78 -0.60
C ILE A 64 14.58 11.72 0.84
N VAL A 65 14.45 12.83 1.57
CA VAL A 65 14.83 12.90 2.99
C VAL A 65 14.00 11.91 3.82
N GLU A 66 12.69 11.85 3.61
CA GLU A 66 11.80 10.96 4.36
C GLU A 66 12.03 9.48 4.06
N VAL A 67 12.34 9.15 2.79
CA VAL A 67 12.76 7.79 2.42
C VAL A 67 14.05 7.40 3.13
N SER A 68 15.03 8.31 3.23
CA SER A 68 16.29 8.07 3.93
C SER A 68 16.08 7.90 5.44
N ALA A 69 15.21 8.71 6.05
CA ALA A 69 14.85 8.61 7.47
C ALA A 69 14.05 7.33 7.79
N ALA A 70 13.39 6.75 6.79
CA ALA A 70 12.66 5.48 6.85
C ALA A 70 11.53 5.40 7.89
N TYR A 71 11.13 6.52 8.49
CA TYR A 71 10.03 6.57 9.44
C TYR A 71 8.69 6.20 8.77
N TRP A 72 8.47 6.73 7.56
CA TRP A 72 7.25 6.53 6.77
C TRP A 72 7.37 5.48 5.66
N ASN A 73 8.52 4.80 5.55
CA ASN A 73 8.65 3.65 4.64
C ASN A 73 7.76 2.51 5.13
N CYS A 74 6.89 2.00 4.26
CA CYS A 74 5.96 0.94 4.62
C CYS A 74 6.71 -0.38 4.90
N PRO A 75 6.45 -1.05 6.05
CA PRO A 75 5.52 -0.67 7.11
C PRO A 75 6.09 0.43 8.02
N CYS A 76 5.38 1.56 8.13
CA CYS A 76 5.84 2.73 8.87
C CYS A 76 5.94 2.44 10.38
N ILE A 77 6.63 3.32 11.12
CA ILE A 77 6.81 3.19 12.58
C ILE A 77 5.47 3.00 13.33
N PRO A 78 4.42 3.83 13.11
CA PRO A 78 3.12 3.62 13.77
C PRO A 78 2.50 2.24 13.51
N MET A 79 2.62 1.71 12.28
CA MET A 79 2.12 0.38 11.95
C MET A 79 2.91 -0.70 12.69
N ARG A 80 4.24 -0.59 12.72
CA ARG A 80 5.11 -1.60 13.35
C ARG A 80 4.94 -1.66 14.86
N GLU A 81 4.81 -0.51 15.51
CA GLU A 81 4.79 -0.44 16.98
C GLU A 81 3.39 -0.59 17.56
N ARG A 82 2.36 -0.08 16.87
CA ARG A 82 1.00 0.05 17.44
C ARG A 82 -0.11 -0.47 16.53
N LYS A 83 0.22 -1.03 15.35
CA LYS A 83 -0.75 -1.43 14.31
C LYS A 83 -1.66 -0.28 13.85
N GLU A 84 -1.14 0.94 13.87
CA GLU A 84 -1.83 2.14 13.38
C GLU A 84 -1.48 2.37 11.91
N CYS A 85 -2.42 2.12 10.99
CA CYS A 85 -2.24 2.34 9.56
C CYS A 85 -3.20 3.42 9.04
N HIS A 86 -2.72 4.66 8.89
CA HIS A 86 -3.52 5.76 8.35
C HIS A 86 -4.07 5.48 6.93
N CYS A 87 -3.33 4.71 6.13
CA CYS A 87 -3.75 4.34 4.78
C CYS A 87 -4.95 3.37 4.74
N MET A 88 -5.37 2.83 5.88
CA MET A 88 -6.40 1.78 5.95
C MET A 88 -6.02 0.48 5.20
N LEU A 89 -4.72 0.27 4.97
CA LEU A 89 -4.21 -0.96 4.36
C LEU A 89 -4.08 -2.10 5.39
N PHE A 90 -3.78 -1.79 6.64
CA PHE A 90 -3.66 -2.79 7.70
C PHE A 90 -4.53 -2.39 8.89
N LEU A 91 -5.74 -2.93 8.93
CA LEU A 91 -6.74 -2.63 9.96
C LEU A 91 -6.83 -3.77 10.97
N ILE A 92 -6.96 -3.43 12.25
CA ILE A 92 -7.28 -4.41 13.29
C ILE A 92 -8.70 -4.95 13.09
N PRO A 93 -9.02 -6.17 13.57
CA PRO A 93 -10.36 -6.76 13.40
C PRO A 93 -11.50 -5.86 13.89
N ASP A 94 -11.28 -5.11 14.97
CA ASP A 94 -12.30 -4.28 15.63
C ASP A 94 -12.49 -2.90 14.97
N SER A 95 -11.76 -2.58 13.89
CA SER A 95 -11.96 -1.34 13.16
C SER A 95 -13.27 -1.40 12.35
N GLU A 96 -14.07 -0.34 12.39
CA GLU A 96 -15.33 -0.25 11.62
C GLU A 96 -15.15 -0.35 10.10
N PHE A 97 -13.94 -0.06 9.60
CA PHE A 97 -13.60 -0.16 8.19
C PHE A 97 -12.93 -1.49 7.83
N SER A 98 -12.68 -2.35 8.81
CA SER A 98 -12.03 -3.63 8.59
C SER A 98 -12.94 -4.57 7.82
N GLY A 99 -12.45 -5.13 6.73
CA GLY A 99 -13.06 -6.30 6.10
C GLY A 99 -12.60 -7.58 6.79
N ASN A 100 -12.88 -8.71 6.15
CA ASN A 100 -12.40 -10.02 6.59
C ASN A 100 -11.29 -10.59 5.69
N SER A 101 -10.84 -9.81 4.68
CA SER A 101 -9.86 -10.28 3.72
C SER A 101 -8.44 -9.90 4.12
N GLN A 102 -7.51 -10.83 3.88
CA GLN A 102 -6.06 -10.60 3.90
C GLN A 102 -5.44 -10.88 2.53
N GLU A 103 -6.29 -10.97 1.51
CA GLU A 103 -5.94 -11.23 0.12
C GLU A 103 -6.69 -10.23 -0.79
N ILE A 104 -6.05 -9.83 -1.87
CA ILE A 104 -6.66 -8.98 -2.89
C ILE A 104 -6.40 -9.58 -4.28
N PRO A 105 -7.46 -9.82 -5.08
CA PRO A 105 -7.31 -10.30 -6.45
C PRO A 105 -6.46 -9.35 -7.28
N SER A 106 -5.44 -9.87 -7.98
CA SER A 106 -4.56 -9.06 -8.85
C SER A 106 -5.33 -8.25 -9.91
N LYS A 107 -6.47 -8.76 -10.39
CA LYS A 107 -7.36 -8.05 -11.31
C LYS A 107 -7.86 -6.69 -10.78
N LEU A 108 -7.97 -6.51 -9.46
CA LEU A 108 -8.37 -5.24 -8.87
C LEU A 108 -7.26 -4.19 -8.97
N LEU A 109 -6.00 -4.60 -9.06
CA LEU A 109 -4.85 -3.68 -9.22
C LEU A 109 -4.58 -3.33 -10.69
N LEU A 110 -5.13 -4.08 -11.63
CA LEU A 110 -5.00 -3.83 -13.08
C LEU A 110 -6.13 -2.95 -13.61
N GLY A 111 -7.21 -2.77 -12.84
CA GLY A 111 -8.43 -2.09 -13.26
C GLY A 111 -8.49 -0.59 -12.96
N TYR A 112 -7.57 -0.03 -12.16
CA TYR A 112 -7.53 1.42 -11.86
C TYR A 112 -6.67 2.22 -12.84
N SER A 113 -6.07 1.56 -13.83
CA SER A 113 -5.48 2.24 -14.97
C SER A 113 -6.61 2.78 -15.87
N THR A 114 -6.88 4.08 -15.76
CA THR A 114 -7.72 4.93 -16.64
C THR A 114 -9.24 4.98 -16.38
N THR A 115 -9.67 6.11 -15.81
CA THR A 115 -10.80 6.90 -16.32
C THR A 115 -10.44 8.38 -16.22
N ASP A 116 -10.22 8.98 -17.40
CA ASP A 116 -10.16 10.40 -17.81
C ASP A 116 -9.31 11.42 -17.03
#